data_AF-A0A7V4G7K1-F1
#
_entry.id   AF-A0A7V4G7K1-F1
#
_cell.length_a   1.000
_cell.length_b   1.000
_cell.length_c   1.000
_cell.angle_alpha   90.00
_cell.angle_beta   90.00
_cell.angle_gamma   90.00
#
_symmetry.space_group_name_H-M   'P 1'
#
loop_
_entity.id
_entity.type
_entity.pdbx_description
1 polymer ?
#
loop_
_entity_poly.entity_id
_entity_poly.type
_entity_poly.pdbx_seq_one_letter_code
_entity_poly.pdbx_strand_id
1 'polypeptide(L)' 'MMDKKEVAAALEEMALLLELAGENPFKVRAFETGARAVLTFGGDLAEAVRRGSLGEVKGIGKSLAGVITE' A
#
# COMPACT_ATOMS: atom_id res chain seq x y z
N MET A 1 -10.18 3.45 -13.49
CA MET A 1 -9.01 2.55 -13.42
C MET A 1 -8.24 2.92 -12.19
N MET A 2 -7.76 1.95 -11.42
CA MET A 2 -6.90 2.22 -10.27
C MET A 2 -5.47 2.41 -10.80
N ASP A 3 -4.90 3.62 -10.68
CA ASP A 3 -3.52 3.88 -11.09
C ASP A 3 -2.57 3.52 -9.93
N LYS A 4 -1.58 2.67 -10.22
CA LYS A 4 -0.56 2.26 -9.25
C LYS A 4 0.23 3.44 -8.70
N LYS A 5 0.49 4.46 -9.52
CA LYS A 5 1.26 5.64 -9.12
C LYS A 5 0.49 6.48 -8.12
N GLU A 6 -0.82 6.66 -8.34
CA GLU A 6 -1.68 7.41 -7.43
C GLU A 6 -1.80 6.69 -6.09
N VAL A 7 -2.01 5.36 -6.10
CA VAL A 7 -2.08 4.56 -4.87
C VAL A 7 -0.74 4.58 -4.13
N ALA A 8 0.39 4.42 -4.83
CA ALA A 8 1.70 4.49 -4.21
C ALA A 8 1.97 5.87 -3.58
N ALA A 9 1.62 6.96 -4.26
CA ALA A 9 1.76 8.31 -3.73
C ALA A 9 0.91 8.54 -2.46
N ALA A 10 -0.33 8.05 -2.44
CA ALA A 10 -1.19 8.14 -1.27
C ALA A 10 -0.62 7.35 -0.07
N LEU A 11 -0.01 6.18 -0.33
CA LEU A 11 0.65 5.39 0.71
C LEU A 11 1.92 6.08 1.24
N GLU A 12 2.70 6.74 0.38
CA GLU A 12 3.86 7.55 0.78
C GLU A 12 3.46 8.76 1.62
N GLU A 13 2.39 9.46 1.21
CA GLU A 13 1.83 10.57 1.98
C GLU A 13 1.35 10.11 3.36
N MET A 14 0.66 8.97 3.43
CA MET A 14 0.23 8.41 4.71
C MET A 14 1.42 8.00 5.59
N ALA A 15 2.49 7.43 5.02
CA ALA A 15 3.70 7.13 5.76
C ALA A 15 4.31 8.38 6.39
N LEU A 16 4.43 9.46 5.61
CA LEU A 16 4.94 10.76 6.07
C LEU A 16 4.06 11.34 7.19
N LEU A 17 2.75 11.32 7.03
CA LEU A 17 1.82 11.83 8.05
C LEU A 17 1.92 11.04 9.35
N LEU A 18 2.02 9.71 9.27
CA LEU A 18 2.20 8.85 10.45
C LEU A 18 3.55 9.14 11.13
N GLU A 19 4.62 9.30 10.36
CA GLU A 19 5.93 9.65 10.91
C GLU A 19 5.89 11.00 11.65
N LEU A 20 5.29 12.03 11.03
CA LEU A 20 5.12 13.34 11.64
C LEU A 20 4.22 13.31 12.89
N ALA A 21 3.24 12.42 12.92
CA ALA A 21 2.38 12.20 14.08
C ALA A 21 3.07 11.43 15.22
N GLY A 22 4.31 10.96 15.03
CA GLY A 22 5.01 10.15 16.02
C GLY A 22 4.40 8.76 16.20
N GLU A 23 3.71 8.26 15.18
CA GLU A 23 3.11 6.93 15.19
C GLU A 23 4.16 5.81 15.18
N ASN A 24 3.70 4.59 15.39
CA ASN A 24 4.59 3.43 15.48
C ASN A 24 5.49 3.29 14.22
N PRO A 25 6.83 3.22 14.36
CA PRO A 25 7.74 3.07 13.22
C PRO A 25 7.49 1.84 12.35
N PHE A 26 6.94 0.76 12.91
CA PHE A 26 6.51 -0.42 12.15
C PHE A 26 5.36 -0.08 11.20
N LYS A 27 4.41 0.76 11.65
CA LYS A 27 3.27 1.21 10.85
C LYS A 27 3.77 2.10 9.70
N VAL A 28 4.61 3.09 9.99
CA VAL A 28 5.25 3.94 8.96
C VAL A 28 5.93 3.08 7.89
N ARG A 29 6.82 2.15 8.30
CA ARG A 29 7.51 1.25 7.37
C ARG A 29 6.58 0.35 6.56
N ALA A 30 5.44 -0.04 7.11
CA ALA A 30 4.45 -0.82 6.39
C ALA A 30 3.86 -0.02 5.22
N PHE A 31 3.52 1.26 5.42
CA PHE A 31 3.03 2.14 4.36
C PHE A 31 4.09 2.40 3.28
N GLU A 32 5.34 2.71 3.67
CA GLU A 32 6.44 2.89 2.71
C GLU A 32 6.72 1.62 1.88
N THR A 33 6.73 0.47 2.54
CA THR A 33 6.94 -0.83 1.86
C THR A 33 5.77 -1.16 0.95
N GLY A 34 4.56 -0.82 1.39
CA GLY A 34 3.34 -0.86 0.61
C GLY A 34 3.42 -0.07 -0.69
N ALA A 35 3.79 1.20 -0.60
CA ALA A 35 3.96 2.07 -1.76
C ALA A 35 4.92 1.48 -2.79
N ARG A 36 6.10 1.03 -2.33
CA ARG A 36 7.09 0.35 -3.18
C ARG A 36 6.53 -0.92 -3.82
N ALA A 37 5.80 -1.73 -3.06
CA ALA A 37 5.20 -2.96 -3.57
C ALA A 37 4.12 -2.69 -4.63
N VAL A 38 3.27 -1.69 -4.42
CA VAL A 38 2.25 -1.26 -5.40
C VAL A 38 2.90 -0.74 -6.68
N LEU A 39 3.90 0.14 -6.56
CA LEU A 39 4.56 0.75 -7.71
C LEU A 39 5.28 -0.29 -8.59
N THR A 40 5.88 -1.30 -7.96
CA THR A 40 6.61 -2.38 -8.64
C THR A 40 5.74 -3.58 -8.98
N PHE A 41 4.45 -3.56 -8.65
CA PHE A 41 3.54 -4.66 -8.93
C PHE A 41 3.44 -4.90 -10.45
N GLY A 42 3.76 -6.11 -10.91
CA GLY A 42 3.77 -6.43 -12.34
C GLY A 42 2.39 -6.63 -12.98
N GLY A 43 1.35 -6.90 -12.18
CA GLY A 43 -0.01 -7.20 -12.67
C GLY A 43 -0.95 -6.00 -12.73
N ASP A 44 -2.22 -6.22 -13.09
CA ASP A 44 -3.26 -5.20 -12.92
C ASP A 44 -3.65 -5.09 -11.43
N LEU A 45 -3.39 -3.93 -10.82
CA LEU A 45 -3.68 -3.68 -9.41
C LEU A 45 -5.17 -3.79 -9.11
N ALA A 46 -6.02 -3.28 -10.01
CA ALA A 46 -7.47 -3.32 -9.83
C ALA A 46 -7.99 -4.76 -9.89
N GLU A 47 -7.41 -5.62 -10.74
CA GLU A 47 -7.74 -7.04 -10.78
C GLU A 47 -7.27 -7.78 -9.52
N ALA A 48 -6.09 -7.47 -9.00
CA ALA A 48 -5.59 -8.05 -7.75
C ALA A 48 -6.49 -7.68 -6.54
N VAL A 49 -6.98 -6.44 -6.50
CA VAL A 49 -7.98 -5.99 -5.53
C VAL A 49 -9.29 -6.78 -5.68
N ARG A 50 -9.84 -6.88 -6.90
CA ARG A 50 -11.07 -7.64 -7.17
C ARG A 50 -10.97 -9.11 -6.76
N ARG A 51 -9.80 -9.73 -6.92
CA ARG A 51 -9.55 -11.13 -6.57
C ARG A 51 -9.21 -11.35 -5.09
N GLY A 52 -8.99 -10.27 -4.33
CA GLY A 52 -8.55 -10.35 -2.94
C GLY A 52 -7.12 -10.87 -2.76
N SER A 53 -6.32 -10.92 -3.84
CA SER A 53 -4.95 -11.46 -3.81
C SER A 53 -3.89 -10.43 -3.44
N LEU A 54 -4.29 -9.19 -3.14
CA LEU A 54 -3.35 -8.11 -2.83
C LEU A 54 -2.54 -8.37 -1.55
N GLY A 55 -3.15 -9.04 -0.57
CA GLY A 55 -2.46 -9.44 0.68
C GLY A 55 -1.43 -10.57 0.52
N GLU A 56 -1.31 -11.16 -0.67
CA GLU A 56 -0.28 -12.14 -1.02
C GLU A 56 0.95 -11.47 -1.65
N VAL A 57 0.85 -10.19 -2.03
CA VAL A 57 1.97 -9.43 -2.58
C VAL A 57 2.99 -9.19 -1.49
N LYS A 58 4.24 -9.61 -1.72
CA LYS A 58 5.35 -9.35 -0.79
C LYS A 58 5.44 -7.85 -0.49
N GLY A 59 5.32 -7.49 0.78
CA GLY A 59 5.32 -6.10 1.24
C GLY A 59 3.93 -5.51 1.47
N ILE A 60 2.86 -6.22 1.11
CA ILE A 60 1.46 -5.85 1.38
C ILE A 60 0.83 -6.91 2.29
N GLY A 61 0.73 -6.62 3.58
CA GLY A 61 0.01 -7.47 4.54
C GLY A 61 -1.50 -7.25 4.50
N LYS A 62 -2.27 -8.13 5.16
CA LYS A 62 -3.76 -8.06 5.20
C LYS A 62 -4.30 -6.69 5.62
N SER A 63 -3.71 -6.08 6.65
CA SER A 63 -4.13 -4.75 7.14
C SER A 63 -3.95 -3.67 6.07
N LEU A 64 -2.77 -3.65 5.43
CA LEU A 64 -2.48 -2.69 4.37
C LEU A 64 -3.32 -2.95 3.11
N ALA A 65 -3.55 -4.21 2.77
CA ALA A 65 -4.46 -4.57 1.68
C ALA A 65 -5.85 -3.98 1.91
N GLY A 66 -6.37 -4.05 3.14
CA GLY A 66 -7.63 -3.40 3.53
C GLY A 66 -7.62 -1.89 3.25
N VAL A 67 -6.55 -1.19 3.65
CA VAL A 67 -6.39 0.25 3.39
C VAL A 67 -6.36 0.58 1.90
N ILE A 68 -5.74 -0.26 1.07
CA ILE A 68 -5.67 -0.04 -0.39
C ILE A 68 -7.03 -0.29 -1.07
N THR A 69 -7.85 -1.18 -0.50
CA THR A 69 -9.14 -1.59 -1.09
C THR A 69 -10.33 -0.70 -0.70
N GLU A 70 -10.16 0.16 0.30
CA GLU A 70 -11.17 1.11 0.79
C GLU A 70 -11.28 2.34 -0.13
#